data_AF-A0A8J8GK36-F1
#
_entry.id   AF-A0A8J8GK36-F1
#
_cell.length_a   1.000
_cell.length_b   1.000
_cell.length_c   1.000
_cell.angle_alpha   90.00
_cell.angle_beta   90.00
_cell.angle_gamma   90.00
#
_symmetry.space_group_name_H-M   'P 1'
#
loop_
_entity.id
_entity.type
_entity.pdbx_description
1 polymer ?
#
loop_
_entity_poly.entity_id
_entity_poly.type
_entity_poly.pdbx_seq_one_letter_code
_entity_poly.pdbx_strand_id
1 'polypeptide(L)'
;MTSRDWQADRRAVFDRDDRACRHCETTGDDADPTALRTYPVGAVPLEGTVHESSLATVCPDCFETLRFASDGAASPAESVSSEALFRLVRETTRVQGGAISDVASFASLATSLPTTLADVGTTADAGDDSESTVDETAAAYRDGRREALLALDVADARLERVPVDGTAFDADVRSSLSTVAETATDLQATLREAVARSEIVPVCLERCHGCFEPLEGEGACSTCGLEARETADWRGDGGEIAFERLFSSINDSLQGASTTTETLTDRTMTLASQLTES
;
A
#
# COMPACT_ATOMS: atom_id res chain seq x y z
N MET A 1 -32.32 8.87 -11.01
CA MET A 1 -31.34 8.36 -10.04
C MET A 1 -30.98 6.96 -10.48
N THR A 2 -29.95 6.85 -11.31
CA THR A 2 -29.49 5.60 -11.91
C THR A 2 -28.64 4.83 -10.91
N SER A 3 -29.02 3.59 -10.68
CA SER A 3 -28.27 2.61 -9.89
C SER A 3 -26.83 2.56 -10.39
N ARG A 4 -25.89 2.74 -9.47
CA ARG A 4 -24.44 2.82 -9.67
C ARG A 4 -23.91 1.55 -10.32
N ASP A 5 -23.28 1.67 -11.48
CA ASP A 5 -22.76 0.54 -12.27
C ASP A 5 -21.42 0.00 -11.73
N TRP A 6 -21.37 -0.34 -10.44
CA TRP A 6 -20.22 -1.04 -9.83
C TRP A 6 -19.95 -2.41 -10.45
N GLN A 7 -20.87 -2.95 -11.26
CA GLN A 7 -20.80 -4.32 -11.76
C GLN A 7 -19.90 -4.48 -12.99
N ALA A 8 -19.80 -3.47 -13.86
CA ALA A 8 -18.91 -3.51 -15.02
C ALA A 8 -17.44 -3.36 -14.59
N ASP A 9 -17.15 -2.39 -13.70
CA ASP A 9 -15.81 -2.15 -13.16
C ASP A 9 -15.30 -3.33 -12.31
N ARG A 10 -16.20 -4.03 -11.59
CA ARG A 10 -15.83 -5.20 -10.79
C ARG A 10 -15.28 -6.36 -11.63
N ARG A 11 -15.88 -6.63 -12.79
CA ARG A 11 -15.43 -7.74 -13.64
C ARG A 11 -14.07 -7.44 -14.25
N ALA A 12 -13.84 -6.21 -14.71
CA ALA A 12 -12.54 -5.78 -15.21
C ALA A 12 -11.45 -5.92 -14.15
N VAL A 13 -11.73 -5.51 -12.90
CA VAL A 13 -10.80 -5.69 -11.77
C VAL A 13 -10.50 -7.17 -11.49
N PHE A 14 -11.52 -8.04 -11.49
CA PHE A 14 -11.32 -9.47 -11.27
C PHE A 14 -10.56 -10.15 -12.41
N ASP A 15 -10.88 -9.83 -13.66
CA ASP A 15 -10.21 -10.40 -14.83
C ASP A 15 -8.75 -9.90 -14.90
N ARG A 16 -8.48 -8.64 -14.54
CA ARG A 16 -7.11 -8.08 -14.40
C ARG A 16 -6.29 -8.80 -13.33
N ASP A 17 -6.91 -9.13 -12.20
CA ASP A 17 -6.25 -9.75 -11.06
C ASP A 17 -6.22 -11.30 -11.16
N ASP A 18 -6.45 -11.85 -12.36
CA ASP A 18 -6.53 -13.29 -12.64
C ASP A 18 -7.49 -14.05 -11.71
N ARG A 19 -8.54 -13.36 -11.24
CA ARG A 19 -9.52 -13.86 -10.27
C ARG A 19 -8.86 -14.45 -9.02
N ALA A 20 -7.77 -13.82 -8.58
CA ALA A 20 -7.07 -14.17 -7.36
C ALA A 20 -7.06 -13.01 -6.36
N CYS A 21 -7.09 -13.34 -5.07
CA CYS A 21 -6.86 -12.38 -4.01
C CYS A 21 -5.44 -11.81 -4.14
N ARG A 22 -5.31 -10.49 -4.29
CA ARG A 22 -4.01 -9.81 -4.40
C ARG A 22 -3.20 -9.77 -3.12
N HIS A 23 -3.77 -10.23 -1.99
CA HIS A 23 -3.02 -10.36 -0.73
C HIS A 23 -2.54 -11.79 -0.45
N CYS A 24 -3.41 -12.80 -0.65
CA CYS A 24 -3.13 -14.18 -0.23
C CYS A 24 -3.24 -15.21 -1.36
N GLU A 25 -3.36 -14.75 -2.61
CA GLU A 25 -3.40 -15.56 -3.85
C GLU A 25 -4.56 -16.56 -3.94
N THR A 26 -5.49 -16.54 -2.98
CA THR A 26 -6.68 -17.40 -3.02
C THR A 26 -7.52 -17.09 -4.25
N THR A 27 -7.69 -18.10 -5.12
CA THR A 27 -8.49 -18.00 -6.34
C THR A 27 -9.98 -18.05 -6.03
N GLY A 28 -10.76 -17.18 -6.67
CA GLY A 28 -12.22 -17.24 -6.62
C GLY A 28 -12.77 -18.31 -7.54
N ASP A 29 -13.90 -18.90 -7.16
CA ASP A 29 -14.68 -19.76 -8.07
C ASP A 29 -15.52 -18.88 -9.00
N ASP A 30 -15.34 -19.04 -10.32
CA ASP A 30 -16.11 -18.36 -11.37
C ASP A 30 -17.63 -18.54 -11.23
N ALA A 31 -18.06 -19.64 -10.62
CA ALA A 31 -19.48 -19.93 -10.38
C ALA A 31 -20.04 -19.21 -9.14
N ASP A 32 -19.19 -18.72 -8.25
CA ASP A 32 -19.58 -18.05 -7.01
C ASP A 32 -19.25 -16.54 -7.05
N PRO A 33 -20.26 -15.66 -7.26
CA PRO A 33 -20.05 -14.21 -7.31
C PRO A 33 -19.64 -13.59 -5.95
N THR A 34 -19.61 -14.39 -4.88
CA THR A 34 -19.20 -13.97 -3.53
C THR A 34 -17.78 -14.42 -3.17
N ALA A 35 -17.13 -15.24 -4.01
CA ALA A 35 -15.79 -15.76 -3.77
C ALA A 35 -14.70 -14.67 -3.76
N LEU A 36 -14.96 -13.50 -4.37
CA LEU A 36 -14.04 -12.36 -4.41
C LEU A 36 -14.80 -11.04 -4.26
N ARG A 37 -14.09 -10.03 -3.73
CA ARG A 37 -14.58 -8.67 -3.52
C ARG A 37 -13.56 -7.67 -4.03
N THR A 38 -14.03 -6.51 -4.46
CA THR A 38 -13.17 -5.36 -4.76
C THR A 38 -12.99 -4.53 -3.50
N TYR A 39 -11.75 -4.18 -3.20
CA TYR A 39 -11.36 -3.32 -2.08
C TYR A 39 -10.69 -2.04 -2.61
N PRO A 40 -11.12 -0.84 -2.17
CA PRO A 40 -10.48 0.40 -2.56
C PRO A 40 -9.13 0.56 -1.84
N VAL A 41 -8.08 0.89 -2.59
CA VAL A 41 -6.73 1.10 -2.04
C VAL A 41 -6.32 2.58 -2.14
N GLY A 42 -5.73 3.11 -1.06
CA GLY A 42 -5.32 4.52 -0.97
C GLY A 42 -6.47 5.49 -0.66
N ALA A 43 -6.21 6.79 -0.84
CA ALA A 43 -7.14 7.88 -0.51
C ALA A 43 -8.25 8.05 -1.56
N VAL A 44 -9.07 7.00 -1.73
CA VAL A 44 -10.18 6.98 -2.68
C VAL A 44 -11.42 7.63 -2.06
N PRO A 45 -12.15 8.49 -2.78
CA PRO A 45 -13.44 9.00 -2.30
C PRO A 45 -14.41 7.85 -1.96
N LEU A 46 -14.92 7.84 -0.72
CA LEU A 46 -15.92 6.86 -0.26
C LEU A 46 -17.30 7.06 -0.91
N GLU A 47 -17.49 8.18 -1.62
CA GLU A 47 -18.68 8.51 -2.37
C GLU A 47 -18.32 8.78 -3.83
N GLY A 48 -19.06 8.16 -4.76
CA GLY A 48 -18.89 8.37 -6.20
C GLY A 48 -18.49 7.12 -6.96
N THR A 49 -17.98 7.31 -8.17
CA THR A 49 -17.40 6.26 -9.02
C THR A 49 -15.92 6.13 -8.72
N VAL A 50 -15.46 4.93 -8.38
CA VAL A 50 -14.05 4.63 -8.13
C VAL A 50 -13.45 4.02 -9.38
N HIS A 51 -12.37 4.61 -9.87
CA HIS A 51 -11.63 4.08 -11.02
C HIS A 51 -10.96 2.74 -10.68
N GLU A 52 -10.92 1.80 -11.62
CA GLU A 52 -10.37 0.45 -11.42
C GLU A 52 -8.91 0.43 -10.95
N SER A 53 -8.13 1.46 -11.30
CA SER A 53 -6.73 1.62 -10.84
C SER A 53 -6.60 1.76 -9.33
N SER A 54 -7.69 2.08 -8.63
CA SER A 54 -7.75 2.23 -7.18
C SER A 54 -8.50 1.09 -6.51
N LEU A 55 -8.79 0.00 -7.23
CA LEU A 55 -9.45 -1.19 -6.71
C LEU A 55 -8.51 -2.39 -6.79
N ALA A 56 -8.49 -3.23 -5.75
CA ALA A 56 -7.80 -4.52 -5.74
C ALA A 56 -8.80 -5.65 -5.45
N THR A 57 -8.54 -6.82 -6.03
CA THR A 57 -9.31 -8.04 -5.74
C THR A 57 -8.84 -8.68 -4.44
N VAL A 58 -9.76 -9.00 -3.55
CA VAL A 58 -9.50 -9.67 -2.27
C VAL A 58 -10.52 -10.79 -2.01
N CYS A 59 -10.09 -11.86 -1.33
CA CYS A 59 -11.01 -12.89 -0.86
C CYS A 59 -11.84 -12.39 0.35
N PRO A 60 -12.95 -13.06 0.71
CA PRO A 60 -13.81 -12.66 1.83
C PRO A 60 -13.05 -12.48 3.15
N ASP A 61 -12.12 -13.39 3.48
CA ASP A 61 -11.37 -13.35 4.74
C ASP A 61 -10.44 -12.11 4.81
N CYS A 62 -9.78 -11.80 3.69
CA CYS A 62 -8.94 -10.59 3.58
C CYS A 62 -9.79 -9.33 3.62
N PHE A 63 -10.94 -9.33 2.93
CA PHE A 63 -11.87 -8.21 2.93
C PHE A 63 -12.42 -7.93 4.34
N GLU A 64 -12.80 -8.96 5.09
CA GLU A 64 -13.23 -8.81 6.48
C GLU A 64 -12.09 -8.28 7.34
N THR A 65 -10.89 -8.83 7.21
CA THR A 65 -9.70 -8.37 7.93
C THR A 65 -9.49 -6.86 7.76
N LEU A 66 -9.54 -6.39 6.50
CA LEU A 66 -9.36 -4.98 6.12
C LEU A 66 -10.52 -4.08 6.58
N ARG A 67 -11.76 -4.56 6.51
CA ARG A 67 -12.94 -3.77 6.90
C ARG A 67 -13.03 -3.57 8.41
N PHE A 68 -12.73 -4.61 9.19
CA PHE A 68 -12.78 -4.52 10.66
C PHE A 68 -11.80 -3.49 11.23
N ALA A 69 -10.73 -3.18 10.49
CA ALA A 69 -9.80 -2.12 10.86
C ALA A 69 -10.48 -0.74 10.80
N SER A 70 -11.16 -0.46 9.69
CA SER A 70 -11.84 0.82 9.46
C SER A 70 -13.04 1.09 10.39
N ASP A 71 -13.73 0.03 10.86
CA ASP A 71 -14.97 0.18 11.63
C ASP A 71 -14.75 0.38 13.16
N GLY A 72 -13.49 0.42 13.64
CA GLY A 72 -13.13 0.80 15.03
C GLY A 72 -13.83 0.00 16.13
N ALA A 73 -14.49 -1.11 15.78
CA ALA A 73 -15.28 -1.90 16.70
C ALA A 73 -14.30 -2.69 17.57
N ALA A 74 -14.07 -2.19 18.78
CA ALA A 74 -13.36 -2.89 19.84
C ALA A 74 -13.88 -4.33 19.89
N SER A 75 -13.06 -5.26 19.41
CA SER A 75 -13.35 -6.69 19.57
C SER A 75 -13.52 -6.92 21.07
N PRO A 76 -14.54 -7.68 21.51
CA PRO A 76 -14.66 -8.00 22.92
C PRO A 76 -13.33 -8.61 23.35
N ALA A 77 -12.77 -8.09 24.43
CA ALA A 77 -11.56 -8.61 25.06
C ALA A 77 -11.84 -10.02 25.59
N GLU A 78 -12.00 -10.99 24.70
CA GLU A 78 -11.73 -12.38 25.00
C GLU A 78 -10.28 -12.42 25.44
N SER A 79 -10.03 -13.01 26.60
CA SER A 79 -8.70 -13.17 27.17
C SER A 79 -7.81 -13.91 26.15
N VAL A 80 -7.03 -13.15 25.38
CA VAL A 80 -6.05 -13.68 24.43
C VAL A 80 -4.98 -14.41 25.23
N SER A 81 -4.72 -15.68 24.91
CA SER A 81 -3.65 -16.44 25.57
C SER A 81 -2.27 -15.93 25.13
N SER A 82 -1.23 -16.19 25.92
CA SER A 82 0.16 -15.84 25.54
C SER A 82 0.56 -16.43 24.18
N GLU A 83 0.13 -17.66 23.88
CA GLU A 83 0.40 -18.30 22.59
C GLU A 83 -0.33 -17.59 21.42
N ALA A 84 -1.58 -17.19 21.64
CA ALA A 84 -2.34 -16.45 20.64
C ALA A 84 -1.75 -15.06 20.40
N LEU A 85 -1.30 -14.37 21.45
CA LEU A 85 -0.62 -13.08 21.36
C LEU A 85 0.72 -13.22 20.63
N PHE A 86 1.53 -14.20 20.98
CA PHE A 86 2.81 -14.45 20.30
C PHE A 86 2.60 -14.70 18.80
N ARG A 87 1.60 -15.54 18.43
CA ARG A 87 1.25 -15.79 17.03
C ARG A 87 0.82 -14.51 16.31
N LEU A 88 0.00 -13.69 16.96
CA LEU A 88 -0.48 -12.42 16.41
C LEU A 88 0.66 -11.44 16.15
N VAL A 89 1.55 -11.22 17.13
CA VAL A 89 2.69 -10.31 16.99
C VAL A 89 3.65 -10.82 15.91
N ARG A 90 3.98 -12.12 15.91
CA ARG A 90 4.84 -12.71 14.89
C ARG A 90 4.27 -12.53 13.48
N GLU A 91 2.97 -12.78 13.32
CA GLU A 91 2.31 -12.61 12.03
C GLU A 91 2.27 -11.14 11.61
N THR A 92 2.05 -10.22 12.56
CA THR A 92 2.11 -8.76 12.30
C THR A 92 3.49 -8.38 11.80
N THR A 93 4.58 -8.78 12.47
CA THR A 93 5.95 -8.50 12.02
C THR A 93 6.25 -9.12 10.65
N ARG A 94 5.73 -10.33 10.35
CA ARG A 94 5.87 -10.95 9.03
C ARG A 94 5.19 -10.13 7.93
N VAL A 95 3.96 -9.67 8.17
CA VAL A 95 3.19 -8.85 7.24
C VAL A 95 3.86 -7.50 7.01
N GLN A 96 4.38 -6.86 8.08
CA GLN A 96 5.18 -5.64 7.99
C GLN A 96 6.42 -5.83 7.09
N GLY A 97 7.11 -6.97 7.23
CA GLY A 97 8.23 -7.35 6.36
C GLY A 97 7.85 -7.46 4.86
N GLY A 98 6.67 -8.01 4.57
CA GLY A 98 6.11 -8.04 3.21
C GLY A 98 5.84 -6.63 2.68
N ALA A 99 5.16 -5.80 3.46
CA ALA A 99 4.82 -4.43 3.06
C ALA A 99 6.06 -3.58 2.71
N ILE A 100 7.18 -3.74 3.43
CA ILE A 100 8.45 -3.06 3.08
C ILE A 100 8.93 -3.48 1.70
N SER A 101 8.84 -4.77 1.38
CA SER A 101 9.31 -5.32 0.11
C SER A 101 8.46 -4.82 -1.06
N ASP A 102 7.15 -4.73 -0.88
CA ASP A 102 6.21 -4.21 -1.89
C ASP A 102 6.42 -2.71 -2.09
N VAL A 103 6.58 -1.95 -1.01
CA VAL A 103 6.88 -0.50 -1.06
C VAL A 103 8.24 -0.24 -1.71
N ALA A 104 9.28 -1.03 -1.41
CA ALA A 104 10.59 -0.90 -2.04
C ALA A 104 10.54 -1.21 -3.54
N SER A 105 9.79 -2.24 -3.92
CA SER A 105 9.55 -2.59 -5.33
C SER A 105 8.84 -1.46 -6.08
N PHE A 106 7.79 -0.90 -5.48
CA PHE A 106 7.08 0.24 -6.03
C PHE A 106 7.97 1.48 -6.14
N ALA A 107 8.75 1.80 -5.11
CA ALA A 107 9.68 2.93 -5.13
C ALA A 107 10.74 2.77 -6.22
N SER A 108 11.32 1.57 -6.37
CA SER A 108 12.26 1.26 -7.46
C SER A 108 11.63 1.54 -8.83
N LEU A 109 10.41 1.05 -9.05
CA LEU A 109 9.70 1.26 -10.30
C LEU A 109 9.39 2.73 -10.54
N ALA A 110 8.90 3.45 -9.51
CA ALA A 110 8.59 4.88 -9.61
C ALA A 110 9.85 5.68 -9.97
N THR A 111 10.98 5.42 -9.32
CA THR A 111 12.23 6.14 -9.58
C THR A 111 12.87 5.82 -10.93
N SER A 112 12.55 4.68 -11.56
CA SER A 112 13.01 4.40 -12.93
C SER A 112 12.18 5.09 -14.01
N LEU A 113 10.97 5.57 -13.70
CA LEU A 113 10.05 6.16 -14.69
C LEU A 113 10.66 7.27 -15.55
N PRO A 114 11.39 8.27 -15.01
CA PRO A 114 11.91 9.35 -15.85
C PRO A 114 12.85 8.85 -16.95
N THR A 115 13.71 7.88 -16.64
CA THR A 115 14.63 7.27 -17.61
C THR A 115 13.87 6.40 -18.60
N THR A 116 12.99 5.52 -18.11
CA THR A 116 12.20 4.63 -18.97
C THR A 116 11.37 5.40 -19.99
N LEU A 117 10.68 6.48 -19.58
CA LEU A 117 9.88 7.29 -20.50
C LEU A 117 10.74 8.13 -21.46
N ALA A 118 11.90 8.61 -21.01
CA ALA A 118 12.83 9.32 -21.89
C ALA A 118 13.38 8.41 -22.99
N ASP A 119 13.75 7.16 -22.66
CA ASP A 119 14.26 6.18 -23.61
C ASP A 119 13.22 5.86 -24.70
N VAL A 120 11.94 5.75 -24.33
CA VAL A 120 10.83 5.58 -25.29
C VAL A 120 10.70 6.79 -26.23
N GLY A 121 10.85 8.01 -25.71
CA GLY A 121 10.81 9.24 -26.51
C GLY A 121 11.98 9.36 -27.52
N THR A 122 13.14 8.81 -27.19
CA THR A 122 14.32 8.82 -28.08
C THR A 122 14.32 7.73 -29.15
N THR A 123 13.51 6.68 -28.96
CA THR A 123 13.36 5.54 -29.89
C THR A 123 12.19 5.71 -30.87
N ALA A 124 11.42 6.79 -30.76
CA ALA A 124 10.22 7.11 -31.54
C ALA A 124 10.41 7.30 -33.07
N ASP A 125 11.63 7.11 -33.60
CA ASP A 125 11.86 6.92 -35.05
C ASP A 125 11.59 5.46 -35.51
N ALA A 126 11.18 4.57 -34.59
CA ALA A 126 10.65 3.23 -34.87
C ALA A 126 9.19 3.15 -34.36
N GLY A 127 8.21 3.12 -35.26
CA GLY A 127 6.78 3.16 -34.93
C GLY A 127 6.23 1.96 -34.15
N ASP A 128 4.95 2.02 -33.75
CA ASP A 128 4.09 1.03 -33.02
C ASP A 128 4.64 0.48 -31.69
N ASP A 129 5.94 0.21 -31.58
CA ASP A 129 6.60 -0.38 -30.40
C ASP A 129 6.77 0.62 -29.23
N SER A 130 6.79 1.92 -29.49
CA SER A 130 6.90 2.94 -28.43
C SER A 130 5.62 3.10 -27.62
N GLU A 131 4.44 2.99 -28.24
CA GLU A 131 3.14 3.17 -27.55
C GLU A 131 2.86 1.99 -26.60
N SER A 132 3.11 0.75 -27.06
CA SER A 132 3.01 -0.45 -26.23
C SER A 132 3.94 -0.42 -25.01
N THR A 133 5.15 0.12 -25.15
CA THR A 133 6.11 0.23 -24.03
C THR A 133 5.66 1.22 -22.96
N VAL A 134 5.01 2.34 -23.34
CA VAL A 134 4.42 3.28 -22.37
C VAL A 134 3.26 2.62 -21.63
N ASP A 135 2.41 1.88 -22.32
CA ASP A 135 1.27 1.18 -21.73
C ASP A 135 1.71 0.09 -20.75
N GLU A 136 2.75 -0.69 -21.09
CA GLU A 136 3.36 -1.67 -20.20
C GLU A 136 3.96 -1.00 -18.94
N THR A 137 4.67 0.12 -19.12
CA THR A 137 5.21 0.90 -18.01
C THR A 137 4.10 1.43 -17.10
N ALA A 138 3.02 1.94 -17.69
CA ALA A 138 1.85 2.44 -16.98
C ALA A 138 1.10 1.32 -16.25
N ALA A 139 0.99 0.14 -16.85
CA ALA A 139 0.41 -1.04 -16.21
C ALA A 139 1.25 -1.48 -15.00
N ALA A 140 2.55 -1.66 -15.19
CA ALA A 140 3.47 -2.05 -14.13
C ALA A 140 3.48 -1.03 -12.96
N TYR A 141 3.41 0.27 -13.27
CA TYR A 141 3.27 1.32 -12.25
C TYR A 141 1.97 1.19 -11.45
N ARG A 142 0.83 1.06 -12.13
CA ARG A 142 -0.48 0.92 -11.48
C ARG A 142 -0.52 -0.33 -10.61
N ASP A 143 0.03 -1.43 -11.09
CA ASP A 143 0.06 -2.70 -10.38
C ASP A 143 0.92 -2.60 -9.12
N GLY A 144 2.17 -2.16 -9.24
CA GLY A 144 3.07 -1.98 -8.09
C GLY A 144 2.53 -0.99 -7.06
N ARG A 145 1.86 0.09 -7.50
CA ARG A 145 1.19 1.03 -6.60
C ARG A 145 0.08 0.36 -5.81
N ARG A 146 -0.81 -0.39 -6.47
CA ARG A 146 -1.94 -1.06 -5.81
C ARG A 146 -1.44 -2.11 -4.81
N GLU A 147 -0.40 -2.86 -5.17
CA GLU A 147 0.20 -3.86 -4.29
C GLU A 147 0.79 -3.22 -3.03
N ALA A 148 1.60 -2.17 -3.19
CA ALA A 148 2.17 -1.44 -2.06
C ALA A 148 1.07 -0.87 -1.12
N LEU A 149 0.03 -0.24 -1.68
CA LEU A 149 -1.06 0.32 -0.87
C LEU A 149 -1.87 -0.77 -0.16
N LEU A 150 -2.21 -1.87 -0.85
CA LEU A 150 -2.90 -3.00 -0.24
C LEU A 150 -2.08 -3.63 0.88
N ALA A 151 -0.77 -3.78 0.70
CA ALA A 151 0.11 -4.34 1.71
C ALA A 151 0.16 -3.49 2.97
N LEU A 152 0.18 -2.15 2.84
CA LEU A 152 0.10 -1.22 3.96
C LEU A 152 -1.25 -1.31 4.68
N ASP A 153 -2.36 -1.34 3.94
CA ASP A 153 -3.70 -1.45 4.54
C ASP A 153 -3.87 -2.78 5.30
N VAL A 154 -3.31 -3.88 4.78
CA VAL A 154 -3.30 -5.16 5.49
C VAL A 154 -2.42 -5.10 6.75
N ALA A 155 -1.26 -4.47 6.67
CA ALA A 155 -0.35 -4.34 7.80
C ALA A 155 -0.98 -3.55 8.96
N ASP A 156 -1.69 -2.47 8.66
CA ASP A 156 -2.50 -1.72 9.62
C ASP A 156 -3.63 -2.55 10.21
N ALA A 157 -4.41 -3.23 9.36
CA ALA A 157 -5.52 -4.06 9.82
C ALA A 157 -5.10 -5.22 10.75
N ARG A 158 -3.83 -5.63 10.68
CA ARG A 158 -3.20 -6.58 11.60
C ARG A 158 -2.71 -5.90 12.86
N LEU A 159 -2.07 -4.74 12.74
CA LEU A 159 -1.58 -3.96 13.86
C LEU A 159 -2.71 -3.55 14.81
N GLU A 160 -3.86 -3.12 14.28
CA GLU A 160 -5.04 -2.75 15.08
C GLU A 160 -5.65 -3.92 15.88
N ARG A 161 -5.36 -5.16 15.49
CA ARG A 161 -5.80 -6.34 16.25
C ARG A 161 -4.93 -6.62 17.47
N VAL A 162 -3.78 -5.97 17.60
CA VAL A 162 -2.85 -6.17 18.72
C VAL A 162 -3.44 -5.54 19.99
N PRO A 163 -3.73 -6.31 21.05
CA PRO A 163 -4.48 -5.83 22.21
C PRO A 163 -3.58 -5.09 23.23
N VAL A 164 -3.20 -3.86 22.91
CA VAL A 164 -2.25 -3.07 23.74
C VAL A 164 -2.84 -2.68 25.11
N ASP A 165 -4.16 -2.46 25.20
CA ASP A 165 -4.84 -1.97 26.41
C ASP A 165 -5.40 -3.08 27.32
N GLY A 166 -5.14 -4.36 27.01
CA GLY A 166 -5.70 -5.48 27.77
C GLY A 166 -5.05 -5.65 29.16
N THR A 167 -5.84 -5.82 30.22
CA THR A 167 -5.33 -6.11 31.58
C THR A 167 -5.00 -7.60 31.80
N ALA A 168 -5.02 -8.41 30.75
CA ALA A 168 -4.84 -9.87 30.82
C ALA A 168 -3.39 -10.28 31.13
N PHE A 169 -2.42 -9.40 30.87
CA PHE A 169 -1.00 -9.64 31.04
C PHE A 169 -0.40 -8.73 32.13
N ASP A 170 0.76 -9.13 32.67
CA ASP A 170 1.51 -8.32 33.63
C ASP A 170 1.99 -6.98 33.03
N ALA A 171 2.54 -6.11 33.87
CA ALA A 171 2.95 -4.77 33.45
C ALA A 171 4.12 -4.78 32.45
N ASP A 172 5.01 -5.76 32.53
CA ASP A 172 6.21 -5.81 31.70
C ASP A 172 5.83 -6.26 30.28
N VAL A 173 5.01 -7.32 30.15
CA VAL A 173 4.46 -7.78 28.87
C VAL A 173 3.64 -6.68 28.20
N ARG A 174 2.80 -5.96 28.94
CA ARG A 174 2.01 -4.83 28.38
C ARG A 174 2.89 -3.69 27.89
N SER A 175 3.92 -3.34 28.65
CA SER A 175 4.90 -2.31 28.27
C SER A 175 5.64 -2.70 26.98
N SER A 176 6.12 -3.94 26.90
CA SER A 176 6.77 -4.46 25.69
C SER A 176 5.82 -4.54 24.51
N LEU A 177 4.55 -4.90 24.71
CA LEU A 177 3.53 -4.91 23.66
C LEU A 177 3.24 -3.51 23.11
N SER A 178 3.09 -2.51 23.97
CA SER A 178 2.94 -1.10 23.56
C SER A 178 4.13 -0.64 22.73
N THR A 179 5.34 -0.96 23.21
CA THR A 179 6.60 -0.61 22.55
C THR A 179 6.72 -1.24 21.16
N VAL A 180 6.22 -2.47 20.98
CA VAL A 180 6.14 -3.15 19.67
C VAL A 180 5.10 -2.48 18.76
N ALA A 181 3.91 -2.20 19.27
CA ALA A 181 2.83 -1.59 18.50
C ALA A 181 3.19 -0.16 18.03
N GLU A 182 3.83 0.64 18.89
CA GLU A 182 4.34 1.97 18.56
C GLU A 182 5.38 1.90 17.44
N THR A 183 6.35 0.99 17.52
CA THR A 183 7.36 0.82 16.44
C THR A 183 6.74 0.36 15.13
N ALA A 184 5.77 -0.55 15.17
CA ALA A 184 5.07 -0.99 13.98
C ALA A 184 4.24 0.16 13.35
N THR A 185 3.67 1.04 14.18
CA THR A 185 2.96 2.25 13.71
C THR A 185 3.92 3.23 13.05
N ASP A 186 5.08 3.51 13.68
CA ASP A 186 6.11 4.39 13.13
C ASP A 186 6.66 3.86 11.79
N LEU A 187 6.84 2.53 11.70
CA LEU A 187 7.22 1.87 10.45
C LEU A 187 6.17 2.09 9.35
N GLN A 188 4.89 1.88 9.65
CA GLN A 188 3.80 2.11 8.69
C GLN A 188 3.71 3.56 8.23
N ALA A 189 3.88 4.51 9.15
CA ALA A 189 3.93 5.94 8.81
C ALA A 189 5.10 6.25 7.85
N THR A 190 6.28 5.70 8.13
CA THR A 190 7.47 5.87 7.27
C THR A 190 7.28 5.26 5.88
N LEU A 191 6.69 4.07 5.79
CA LEU A 191 6.43 3.41 4.51
C LEU A 191 5.37 4.15 3.69
N ARG A 192 4.32 4.68 4.32
CA ARG A 192 3.34 5.55 3.64
C ARG A 192 3.97 6.82 3.10
N GLU A 193 4.89 7.41 3.86
CA GLU A 193 5.63 8.57 3.40
C GLU A 193 6.49 8.24 2.18
N ALA A 194 7.14 7.07 2.16
CA ALA A 194 7.87 6.59 0.99
C ALA A 194 6.96 6.42 -0.24
N VAL A 195 5.79 5.79 -0.09
CA VAL A 195 4.80 5.66 -1.18
C VAL A 195 4.33 7.03 -1.66
N ALA A 196 3.98 7.95 -0.75
CA ALA A 196 3.54 9.28 -1.10
C ALA A 196 4.61 10.05 -1.88
N ARG A 197 5.90 9.92 -1.50
CA ARG A 197 7.02 10.49 -2.26
C ARG A 197 7.21 9.83 -3.62
N SER A 198 7.08 8.50 -3.71
CA SER A 198 7.13 7.78 -4.99
C SER A 198 5.98 8.20 -5.93
N GLU A 199 4.81 8.53 -5.40
CA GLU A 199 3.68 9.08 -6.16
C GLU A 199 3.92 10.50 -6.70
N ILE A 200 4.90 11.25 -6.18
CA ILE A 200 5.28 12.57 -6.73
C ILE A 200 5.98 12.41 -8.08
N VAL A 201 6.73 11.31 -8.28
CA VAL A 201 7.50 11.07 -9.50
C VAL A 201 6.65 11.15 -10.78
N PRO A 202 5.56 10.40 -10.95
CA PRO A 202 4.71 10.52 -12.13
C PRO A 202 4.08 11.92 -12.27
N VAL A 203 3.76 12.60 -11.17
CA VAL A 203 3.19 13.96 -11.24
C VAL A 203 4.21 14.95 -11.80
N CYS A 204 5.49 14.82 -11.44
CA CYS A 204 6.60 15.55 -12.05
C CYS A 204 6.79 15.25 -13.55
N LEU A 205 6.26 14.11 -14.02
CA LEU A 205 6.24 13.71 -15.43
C LEU A 205 4.88 14.02 -16.10
N GLU A 206 4.05 14.86 -15.47
CA GLU A 206 2.72 15.26 -15.94
C GLU A 206 1.74 14.07 -16.08
N ARG A 207 1.92 13.03 -15.26
CA ARG A 207 1.06 11.85 -15.18
C ARG A 207 0.37 11.75 -13.82
N CYS A 208 -0.85 11.24 -13.82
CA CYS A 208 -1.60 11.02 -12.59
C CYS A 208 -0.94 9.89 -11.79
N HIS A 209 -0.65 10.13 -10.51
CA HIS A 209 -0.10 9.10 -9.62
C HIS A 209 -1.05 7.91 -9.38
N GLY A 210 -2.34 8.01 -9.72
CA GLY A 210 -3.30 6.94 -9.55
C GLY A 210 -3.52 6.08 -10.78
N CYS A 211 -3.97 6.70 -11.87
CA CYS A 211 -4.30 6.00 -13.12
C CYS A 211 -3.24 6.14 -14.21
N PHE A 212 -2.17 6.91 -13.97
CA PHE A 212 -1.10 7.19 -14.93
C PHE A 212 -1.50 7.95 -16.21
N GLU A 213 -2.76 8.37 -16.32
CA GLU A 213 -3.22 9.25 -17.40
C GLU A 213 -2.53 10.62 -17.36
N PRO A 214 -2.37 11.31 -18.50
CA PRO A 214 -1.90 12.70 -18.54
C PRO A 214 -2.67 13.62 -17.59
N LEU A 215 -1.97 14.51 -16.90
CA LEU A 215 -2.58 15.55 -16.06
C LEU A 215 -2.81 16.83 -16.88
N GLU A 216 -4.07 17.23 -17.00
CA GLU A 216 -4.48 18.44 -17.72
C GLU A 216 -4.50 19.70 -16.81
N GLY A 217 -3.56 19.82 -15.86
CA GLY A 217 -3.39 20.99 -15.00
C GLY A 217 -3.19 20.71 -13.52
N GLU A 218 -3.34 21.75 -12.70
CA GLU A 218 -3.22 21.70 -11.23
C GLU A 218 -4.58 21.34 -10.62
N GLY A 219 -4.72 20.12 -10.08
CA GLY A 219 -5.96 19.69 -9.44
C GLY A 219 -6.16 18.17 -9.40
N ALA A 220 -7.41 17.75 -9.23
CA ALA A 220 -7.79 16.35 -9.28
C ALA A 220 -7.77 15.82 -10.72
N CYS A 221 -7.31 14.58 -10.89
CA CYS A 221 -7.32 13.89 -12.18
C CYS A 221 -8.77 13.73 -12.68
N SER A 222 -9.02 14.11 -13.93
CA SER A 222 -10.34 13.97 -14.57
C SER A 222 -10.79 12.51 -14.73
N THR A 223 -9.84 11.58 -14.85
CA THR A 223 -10.11 10.15 -15.02
C THR A 223 -10.41 9.43 -13.71
N CYS A 224 -9.52 9.54 -12.72
CA CYS A 224 -9.65 8.79 -11.46
C CYS A 224 -10.04 9.61 -10.23
N GLY A 225 -10.15 10.94 -10.37
CA GLY A 225 -10.58 11.85 -9.31
C GLY A 225 -9.55 12.10 -8.20
N LEU A 226 -8.34 11.51 -8.28
CA LEU A 226 -7.31 11.69 -7.27
C LEU A 226 -6.63 13.05 -7.40
N GLU A 227 -6.47 13.76 -6.29
CA GLU A 227 -5.76 15.04 -6.20
C GLU A 227 -4.28 14.88 -6.56
N ALA A 228 -3.77 15.70 -7.48
CA ALA A 228 -2.35 15.68 -7.81
C ALA A 228 -1.48 15.95 -6.57
N ARG A 229 -0.37 15.21 -6.43
CA ARG A 229 0.60 15.44 -5.37
C ARG A 229 1.31 16.78 -5.57
N GLU A 230 1.62 17.47 -4.48
CA GLU A 230 2.34 18.73 -4.52
C GLU A 230 3.78 18.51 -5.00
N THR A 231 4.19 19.26 -6.03
CA THR A 231 5.53 19.17 -6.63
C THR A 231 6.41 20.39 -6.34
N ALA A 232 5.85 21.44 -5.71
CA ALA A 232 6.53 22.72 -5.50
C ALA A 232 7.86 22.55 -4.75
N ASP A 233 7.85 21.74 -3.70
CA ASP A 233 9.03 21.44 -2.89
C ASP A 233 10.14 20.72 -3.65
N TRP A 234 9.88 20.17 -4.83
CA TRP A 234 10.83 19.38 -5.63
C TRP A 234 11.36 20.11 -6.86
N ARG A 235 10.88 21.34 -7.11
CA ARG A 235 11.45 22.22 -8.14
C ARG A 235 12.77 22.84 -7.63
N GLY A 236 13.78 22.88 -8.49
CA GLY A 236 15.01 23.62 -8.24
C GLY A 236 14.86 25.11 -8.55
N ASP A 237 15.92 25.89 -8.29
CA ASP A 237 15.92 27.35 -8.50
C ASP A 237 15.65 27.78 -9.95
N GLY A 238 15.86 26.86 -10.91
CA GLY A 238 15.57 27.05 -12.34
C GLY A 238 14.15 26.64 -12.78
N GLY A 239 13.31 26.15 -11.87
CA GLY A 239 11.96 25.65 -12.17
C GLY A 239 11.91 24.19 -12.66
N GLU A 240 13.06 23.58 -12.97
CA GLU A 240 13.18 22.16 -13.31
C GLU A 240 13.01 21.26 -12.08
N ILE A 241 12.53 20.03 -12.29
CA ILE A 241 12.37 19.06 -11.21
C ILE A 241 13.72 18.49 -10.80
N ALA A 242 14.04 18.60 -9.51
CA ALA A 242 15.24 18.02 -8.90
C ALA A 242 15.00 16.54 -8.52
N PHE A 243 14.90 15.65 -9.51
CA PHE A 243 14.63 14.22 -9.30
C PHE A 243 15.64 13.55 -8.36
N GLU A 244 16.93 13.91 -8.44
CA GLU A 244 17.96 13.35 -7.55
C GLU A 244 17.61 13.57 -6.07
N ARG A 245 17.11 14.77 -5.71
CA ARG A 245 16.72 15.09 -4.34
C ARG A 245 15.47 14.30 -3.91
N LEU A 246 14.49 14.15 -4.81
CA LEU A 246 13.30 13.32 -4.57
C LEU A 246 13.70 11.85 -4.35
N PHE A 247 14.58 11.33 -5.19
CA PHE A 247 15.05 9.95 -5.10
C PHE A 247 15.85 9.70 -3.83
N SER A 248 16.75 10.61 -3.45
CA SER A 248 17.45 10.53 -2.17
C SER A 248 16.46 10.51 -1.00
N SER A 249 15.44 11.36 -1.01
CA SER A 249 14.44 11.40 0.06
C SER A 249 13.60 10.12 0.14
N ILE A 250 13.24 9.50 -1.00
CA ILE A 250 12.59 8.18 -1.04
C ILE A 250 13.52 7.13 -0.41
N ASN A 251 14.79 7.11 -0.83
CA ASN A 251 15.77 6.14 -0.35
C ASN A 251 16.05 6.28 1.15
N ASP A 252 16.13 7.51 1.66
CA ASP A 252 16.29 7.80 3.09
C ASP A 252 15.10 7.25 3.90
N SER A 253 13.88 7.34 3.35
CA SER A 253 12.67 6.77 3.96
C SER A 253 12.73 5.24 4.04
N LEU A 254 13.13 4.59 2.93
CA LEU A 254 13.28 3.13 2.88
C LEU A 254 14.39 2.64 3.82
N GLN A 255 15.50 3.37 3.91
CA GLN A 255 16.58 3.06 4.84
C GLN A 255 16.11 3.22 6.30
N GLY A 256 15.38 4.29 6.61
CA GLY A 256 14.76 4.48 7.92
C GLY A 256 13.77 3.36 8.28
N ALA A 257 12.96 2.91 7.32
CA ALA A 257 12.07 1.76 7.49
C ALA A 257 12.85 0.46 7.78
N SER A 258 13.97 0.23 7.10
CA SER A 258 14.85 -0.91 7.37
C SER A 258 15.39 -0.90 8.81
N THR A 259 15.92 0.23 9.28
CA THR A 259 16.40 0.37 10.67
C THR A 259 15.28 0.20 11.70
N THR A 260 14.08 0.71 11.40
CA THR A 260 12.90 0.53 12.26
C THR A 260 12.48 -0.94 12.32
N THR A 261 12.65 -1.69 11.24
CA THR A 261 12.33 -3.13 11.16
C THR A 261 13.28 -3.98 12.00
N GLU A 262 14.57 -3.65 12.00
CA GLU A 262 15.55 -4.26 12.91
C GLU A 262 15.14 -4.03 14.37
N THR A 263 14.81 -2.78 14.71
CA THR A 263 14.31 -2.40 16.03
C THR A 263 13.03 -3.14 16.42
N LEU A 264 12.09 -3.28 15.48
CA LEU A 264 10.84 -4.02 15.68
C LEU A 264 11.09 -5.51 15.95
N THR A 265 12.06 -6.09 15.24
CA THR A 265 12.46 -7.49 15.39
C THR A 265 13.04 -7.74 16.78
N ASP A 266 13.95 -6.89 17.24
CA ASP A 266 14.56 -6.98 18.57
C ASP A 266 13.51 -6.84 19.69
N ARG A 267 12.58 -5.89 19.55
CA ARG A 267 11.46 -5.69 20.48
C ARG A 267 10.52 -6.90 20.51
N THR A 268 10.23 -7.48 19.34
CA THR A 268 9.41 -8.69 19.21
C THR A 268 10.08 -9.89 19.88
N MET A 269 11.40 -10.06 19.73
CA MET A 269 12.15 -11.13 20.39
C MET A 269 12.14 -10.96 21.92
N THR A 270 12.27 -9.73 22.40
CA THR A 270 12.18 -9.44 23.84
C THR A 270 10.81 -9.83 24.41
N LEU A 271 9.73 -9.43 23.73
CA LEU A 271 8.37 -9.80 24.11
C LEU A 271 8.16 -11.32 24.08
N ALA A 272 8.70 -12.00 23.05
CA ALA A 272 8.61 -13.45 22.93
C ALA A 272 9.21 -14.18 24.13
N SER A 273 10.40 -13.75 24.59
CA SER A 273 11.06 -14.31 25.76
C SER A 273 10.20 -14.15 27.02
N GLN A 274 9.62 -12.96 27.24
CA GLN A 274 8.73 -12.69 28.37
C GLN A 274 7.49 -13.60 28.36
N LEU A 275 6.86 -13.78 27.20
CA LEU A 275 5.66 -14.63 27.04
C LEU A 275 5.94 -16.12 27.23
N THR A 276 7.19 -16.57 27.11
CA THR A 276 7.60 -17.96 27.36
C THR A 276 8.06 -18.22 28.79
N GLU A 277 8.46 -17.17 29.52
CA GLU A 277 8.93 -17.25 30.91
C GLU A 277 7.79 -17.03 31.93
N SER A 278 6.68 -16.43 31.48
CA SER A 278 5.41 -16.22 32.22
C SER A 278 4.53 -17.47 32.25
#